data_AF-A0A524IIL9-F1
#
_entry.id   AF-A0A524IIL9-F1
#
_cell.length_a   1.000
_cell.length_b   1.000
_cell.length_c   1.000
_cell.angle_alpha   90.00
_cell.angle_beta   90.00
_cell.angle_gamma   90.00
#
_symmetry.space_group_name_H-M   'P 1'
#
loop_
_entity.id
_entity.type
_entity.pdbx_description
1 polymer ?
#
loop_
_entity_poly.entity_id
_entity_poly.type
_entity_poly.pdbx_seq_one_letter_code
_entity_poly.pdbx_strand_id
1 'polypeptide(L)'
;MSKTNEEIAETIKTQMGGNPEITGLQVKGKLLQLHVTEPYFNRLSADRERGRKIVLVLLEQMKKLTGLDDVVVWVYSGNEKGIEGTIKTWGGGNVNFLFDL
;
A
#
# COMPACT_ATOMS: atom_id res chain seq x y z
N MET A 1 19.47 12.82 -3.54
CA MET A 1 19.17 11.83 -4.60
C MET A 1 17.82 11.23 -4.28
N SER A 2 16.91 11.15 -5.25
CA SER A 2 15.65 10.44 -5.05
C SER A 2 15.92 8.93 -5.11
N LYS A 3 15.32 8.15 -4.22
CA LYS A 3 15.52 6.69 -4.19
C LYS A 3 14.97 6.04 -5.45
N THR A 4 15.60 4.96 -5.93
CA THR A 4 15.02 4.14 -7.01
C THR A 4 13.79 3.38 -6.51
N ASN A 5 12.97 2.86 -7.43
CA ASN A 5 11.80 2.06 -7.06
C ASN A 5 12.17 0.85 -6.19
N GLU A 6 13.29 0.20 -6.49
CA GLU A 6 13.81 -0.96 -5.76
C GLU A 6 14.21 -0.57 -4.33
N GLU A 7 14.94 0.53 -4.17
CA GLU A 7 15.34 1.06 -2.87
C GLU A 7 14.15 1.46 -2.00
N ILE A 8 13.11 2.04 -2.62
CA ILE A 8 11.86 2.38 -1.93
C ILE A 8 11.14 1.09 -1.48
N ALA A 9 11.02 0.12 -2.38
CA ALA A 9 10.38 -1.15 -2.07
C ALA A 9 11.09 -1.89 -0.93
N GLU A 10 12.42 -1.94 -0.95
CA GLU A 10 13.24 -2.58 0.09
C GLU A 10 13.12 -1.83 1.42
N THR A 11 13.09 -0.50 1.40
CA THR A 11 12.89 0.32 2.60
C THR A 11 11.54 -0.01 3.26
N ILE A 12 10.46 -0.05 2.49
CA ILE A 12 9.12 -0.34 3.01
C ILE A 12 9.05 -1.79 3.52
N LYS A 13 9.59 -2.75 2.76
CA LYS A 13 9.63 -4.16 3.18
C LYS A 13 10.39 -4.35 4.49
N THR A 14 11.50 -3.64 4.68
CA THR A 14 12.29 -3.67 5.92
C THR A 14 11.49 -3.11 7.10
N GLN A 15 10.79 -1.98 6.89
CA GLN A 15 9.93 -1.37 7.91
C GLN A 15 8.74 -2.26 8.31
N MET A 16 8.24 -3.09 7.39
CA MET A 16 7.15 -4.04 7.65
C MET A 16 7.62 -5.31 8.39
N GLY A 17 8.92 -5.47 8.67
CA GLY A 17 9.42 -6.40 9.68
C GLY A 17 9.17 -7.88 9.41
N GLY A 18 9.50 -8.38 8.22
CA GLY A 18 9.44 -9.82 7.91
C GLY A 18 8.05 -10.44 8.05
N ASN A 19 7.00 -9.65 7.87
CA ASN A 19 5.62 -10.10 8.04
C ASN A 19 5.27 -11.21 7.02
N PRO A 20 4.95 -12.45 7.46
CA PRO A 20 4.64 -13.57 6.57
C PRO A 20 3.35 -13.37 5.76
N GLU A 21 2.50 -12.43 6.18
CA GLU A 21 1.27 -12.09 5.49
C GLU A 21 1.52 -11.27 4.21
N ILE A 22 2.74 -10.76 4.01
CA ILE A 22 3.13 -10.01 2.82
C ILE A 22 3.86 -10.95 1.87
N THR A 23 3.22 -11.26 0.76
CA THR A 23 3.74 -12.19 -0.24
C THR A 23 4.55 -11.48 -1.32
N GLY A 24 4.35 -10.17 -1.49
CA GLY A 24 5.10 -9.37 -2.46
C GLY A 24 4.93 -7.87 -2.26
N LEU A 25 5.93 -7.10 -2.67
CA LEU A 25 5.87 -5.64 -2.68
C LEU A 25 6.65 -5.12 -3.88
N GLN A 26 6.01 -4.28 -4.68
CA GLN A 26 6.63 -3.64 -5.85
C GLN A 26 6.29 -2.16 -5.89
N VAL A 27 7.27 -1.34 -6.29
CA VAL A 27 7.08 0.09 -6.53
C VAL A 27 7.32 0.39 -8.01
N LYS A 28 6.46 1.23 -8.61
CA LYS A 28 6.52 1.67 -10.00
C LYS A 28 6.21 3.16 -10.06
N GLY A 29 7.24 4.00 -9.89
CA GLY A 29 7.07 5.45 -9.81
C GLY A 29 6.18 5.82 -8.62
N LYS A 30 4.99 6.36 -8.89
CA LYS A 30 4.04 6.77 -7.84
C LYS A 30 3.17 5.65 -7.26
N LEU A 31 3.23 4.45 -7.84
CA LEU A 31 2.40 3.32 -7.44
C LEU A 31 3.19 2.34 -6.57
N LEU A 32 2.59 1.94 -5.44
CA LEU A 32 2.99 0.78 -4.65
C LEU A 32 1.96 -0.33 -4.82
N GLN A 33 2.42 -1.52 -5.19
CA GLN A 33 1.62 -2.75 -5.26
C GLN A 33 2.03 -3.65 -4.10
N LEU A 34 1.13 -3.85 -3.16
CA LEU A 34 1.29 -4.75 -2.02
C LEU A 34 0.50 -6.03 -2.28
N HIS A 35 1.18 -7.17 -2.32
CA HIS A 35 0.54 -8.47 -2.35
C HIS A 35 0.57 -9.06 -0.94
N VAL A 36 -0.59 -9.52 -0.51
CA VAL A 36 -0.78 -10.15 0.79
C VAL A 36 -1.37 -11.54 0.63
N THR A 37 -1.35 -12.31 1.71
CA THR A 37 -2.11 -13.56 1.80
C THR A 37 -3.60 -13.25 1.83
N GLU A 38 -4.40 -14.22 1.36
CA GLU A 38 -5.86 -14.13 1.39
C GLU A 38 -6.43 -13.97 2.81
N PRO A 39 -5.97 -14.73 3.84
CA PRO A 39 -6.48 -14.53 5.20
C PRO A 39 -6.21 -13.12 5.75
N TYR A 40 -5.06 -12.53 5.42
CA TYR A 40 -4.78 -11.16 5.83
C TYR A 40 -5.62 -10.15 5.06
N PHE A 41 -5.78 -10.34 3.75
CA PHE A 41 -6.66 -9.52 2.93
C PHE A 41 -8.10 -9.49 3.47
N ASN A 42 -8.65 -10.66 3.82
CA ASN A 42 -10.00 -10.77 4.36
C ASN A 42 -10.12 -10.01 5.70
N ARG A 43 -9.10 -10.09 6.57
CA ARG A 43 -9.07 -9.30 7.81
C ARG A 43 -9.00 -7.81 7.57
N LEU A 44 -8.22 -7.35 6.59
CA LEU A 44 -8.15 -5.92 6.24
C LEU A 44 -9.49 -5.40 5.70
N SER A 45 -10.22 -6.23 4.97
CA SER A 45 -11.51 -5.88 4.38
C SER A 45 -12.67 -5.93 5.38
N ALA A 46 -12.64 -6.88 6.32
CA ALA A 46 -13.60 -6.99 7.41
C ALA A 46 -13.41 -5.86 8.45
N ASP A 47 -12.17 -5.58 8.86
CA ASP A 47 -11.82 -4.45 9.72
C ASP A 47 -11.35 -3.26 8.86
N ARG A 48 -12.31 -2.60 8.22
CA ARG A 48 -12.02 -1.50 7.27
C ARG A 48 -11.27 -0.34 7.89
N GLU A 49 -11.49 -0.05 9.16
CA GLU A 49 -10.80 1.05 9.83
C GLU A 49 -9.31 0.72 10.02
N ARG A 50 -9.01 -0.52 10.42
CA ARG A 50 -7.62 -0.98 10.48
C ARG A 50 -6.99 -1.08 9.10
N GLY A 51 -7.71 -1.63 8.12
CA GLY A 51 -7.26 -1.69 6.73
C GLY A 51 -6.95 -0.31 6.16
N ARG A 52 -7.84 0.65 6.38
CA ARG A 52 -7.67 2.05 6.00
C ARG A 52 -6.42 2.67 6.62
N LYS A 53 -6.20 2.49 7.92
CA LYS A 53 -5.01 3.01 8.61
C LYS A 53 -3.72 2.47 8.00
N ILE A 54 -3.64 1.17 7.72
CA ILE A 54 -2.46 0.55 7.12
C ILE A 54 -2.19 1.14 5.74
N VAL A 55 -3.21 1.26 4.89
CA VAL A 55 -3.06 1.82 3.55
C VAL A 55 -2.66 3.30 3.58
N LEU A 56 -3.20 4.08 4.51
CA LEU A 56 -2.80 5.49 4.70
C LEU A 56 -1.34 5.62 5.14
N VAL A 57 -0.85 4.76 6.04
CA VAL A 57 0.56 4.75 6.43
C VAL A 57 1.46 4.45 5.23
N LEU A 58 1.08 3.49 4.38
CA LEU A 58 1.84 3.17 3.15
C LEU A 58 1.84 4.34 2.16
N LEU A 59 0.73 5.08 2.03
CA LEU A 59 0.66 6.27 1.19
C LEU A 59 1.60 7.37 1.70
N GLU A 60 1.61 7.66 3.00
CA GLU A 60 2.52 8.64 3.60
C GLU A 60 3.99 8.24 3.46
N GLN A 61 4.30 6.95 3.61
CA GLN A 61 5.64 6.43 3.34
C GLN A 61 6.04 6.62 1.88
N MET A 62 5.15 6.28 0.94
CA MET A 62 5.39 6.49 -0.49
C MET A 62 5.64 7.97 -0.81
N LYS A 63 4.83 8.87 -0.26
CA LYS A 63 5.03 10.32 -0.43
C LYS A 63 6.41 10.77 0.09
N LYS A 64 6.78 10.33 1.29
CA LYS A 64 8.08 10.66 1.89
C LYS A 64 9.28 10.09 1.11
N LEU A 65 9.17 8.87 0.63
CA LEU A 65 10.27 8.16 -0.03
C LEU A 65 10.46 8.55 -1.49
N THR A 66 9.37 8.89 -2.20
CA THR A 66 9.40 9.32 -3.60
C THR A 66 9.56 10.84 -3.76
N GLY A 67 9.15 11.63 -2.76
CA GLY A 67 9.04 13.07 -2.86
C GLY A 67 7.87 13.55 -3.73
N LEU A 68 6.96 12.63 -4.12
CA LEU A 68 5.80 12.95 -4.95
C LEU A 68 4.61 13.36 -4.10
N ASP A 69 3.90 14.39 -4.52
CA ASP A 69 2.69 14.86 -3.84
C ASP A 69 1.45 14.02 -4.17
N ASP A 70 1.47 13.24 -5.25
CA ASP A 70 0.46 12.26 -5.59
C ASP A 70 1.04 10.83 -5.63
N VAL A 71 0.45 9.95 -4.84
CA VAL A 71 0.89 8.55 -4.71
C VAL A 71 -0.31 7.61 -4.60
N VAL A 72 -0.10 6.37 -5.00
CA VAL A 72 -1.15 5.34 -5.06
C VAL A 72 -0.64 4.07 -4.40
N VAL A 73 -1.50 3.41 -3.63
CA VAL A 73 -1.25 2.09 -3.04
C VAL A 73 -2.36 1.16 -3.49
N TRP A 74 -2.00 0.01 -4.03
CA TRP A 74 -2.93 -1.07 -4.35
C TRP A 74 -2.59 -2.29 -3.51
N VAL A 75 -3.60 -2.87 -2.86
CA VAL A 75 -3.48 -4.13 -2.11
C VAL A 75 -4.16 -5.24 -2.87
N TYR A 76 -3.42 -6.33 -3.04
CA TYR A 76 -3.81 -7.52 -3.78
C TYR A 76 -3.86 -8.76 -2.87
N SER A 77 -4.81 -9.64 -3.15
CA SER A 77 -4.79 -11.04 -2.72
C SER A 77 -4.77 -11.90 -3.98
N GLY A 78 -3.72 -12.72 -4.16
CA GLY A 78 -3.52 -13.42 -5.43
C GLY A 78 -3.48 -12.44 -6.61
N ASN A 79 -4.39 -12.61 -7.58
CA ASN A 79 -4.50 -11.75 -8.77
C ASN A 79 -5.56 -10.64 -8.64
N GLU A 80 -6.19 -10.50 -7.47
CA GLU A 80 -7.33 -9.60 -7.29
C GLU A 80 -6.91 -8.33 -6.55
N LYS A 81 -7.09 -7.17 -7.19
CA LYS A 81 -6.96 -5.86 -6.52
C LYS A 81 -8.22 -5.62 -5.71
N GLY A 82 -8.10 -5.47 -4.40
CA GLY A 82 -9.27 -5.30 -3.54
C GLY A 82 -9.27 -4.07 -2.64
N ILE A 83 -8.12 -3.43 -2.41
CA ILE A 83 -8.04 -2.15 -1.69
C ILE A 83 -7.20 -1.16 -2.49
N GLU A 84 -7.68 0.08 -2.58
CA GLU A 84 -7.00 1.17 -3.29
C GLU A 84 -6.89 2.41 -2.41
N GLY A 85 -5.67 2.83 -2.15
CA GLY A 85 -5.32 4.08 -1.51
C GLY A 85 -4.81 5.11 -2.51
N THR A 86 -5.22 6.37 -2.35
CA THR A 86 -4.68 7.49 -3.13
C THR A 86 -4.44 8.71 -2.25
N ILE A 87 -3.31 9.40 -2.47
CA ILE A 87 -3.11 10.81 -2.06
C ILE A 87 -3.04 11.62 -3.35
N LYS A 88 -3.74 12.75 -3.38
CA LYS A 88 -3.69 13.72 -4.49
C LYS A 88 -3.07 15.02 -3.99
N THR A 89 -2.48 15.78 -4.91
CA THR A 89 -1.89 17.10 -4.64
C THR A 89 -2.83 18.11 -3.97
N TRP A 90 -4.14 17.99 -4.23
CA TRP A 90 -5.16 18.95 -3.80
C TRP A 90 -6.05 18.45 -2.65
N GLY A 91 -5.75 17.30 -2.04
CA GLY A 91 -6.62 16.71 -1.01
C GLY A 91 -5.91 15.74 -0.06
N GLY A 92 -6.68 15.18 0.88
CA GLY A 92 -6.20 14.18 1.84
C GLY A 92 -6.14 12.77 1.25
N GLY A 93 -5.50 11.85 1.98
CA GLY A 93 -5.48 10.43 1.65
C GLY A 93 -6.87 9.80 1.69
N ASN A 94 -7.23 9.07 0.65
CA ASN A 94 -8.46 8.29 0.56
C ASN A 94 -8.16 6.81 0.34
N VAL A 95 -9.01 5.96 0.92
CA VAL A 95 -8.93 4.51 0.78
C VAL A 95 -10.30 3.97 0.40
N ASN A 96 -10.34 3.21 -0.69
CA ASN A 96 -11.52 2.55 -1.22
C ASN A 96 -11.33 1.03 -1.12
N PHE A 97 -12.37 0.35 -0.61
CA PHE A 97 -12.47 -1.10 -0.61
C PHE A 97 -13.34 -1.48 -1.81
N LEU A 98 -12.81 -2.32 -2.70
CA LEU A 98 -13.48 -2.68 -3.96
C LEU A 98 -14.44 -3.85 -3.81
N PHE A 99 -14.32 -4.58 -2.70
CA PHE A 99 -15.19 -5.69 -2.36
C PHE A 99 -15.68 -5.52 -0.91
N ASP A 100 -16.94 -5.90 -0.68
CA ASP A 100 -17.49 -6.11 0.64
C ASP A 100 -17.33 -7.60 0.96
N LEU A 101 -16.45 -7.91 1.92
CA LEU A 101 -16.23 -9.26 2.46
C LEU A 101 -16.92 -9.42 3.82
#